data_AF-A0A2A4RIQ9-F1
#
_entry.id   AF-A0A2A4RIQ9-F1
#
_cell.length_a   1.000
_cell.length_b   1.000
_cell.length_c   1.000
_cell.angle_alpha   90.00
_cell.angle_beta   90.00
_cell.angle_gamma   90.00
#
_symmetry.space_group_name_H-M   'P 1'
#
loop_
_entity.id
_entity.type
_entity.pdbx_description
1 polymer ?
#
loop_
_entity_poly.entity_id
_entity_poly.type
_entity_poly.pdbx_seq_one_letter_code
_entity_poly.pdbx_strand_id
1 'polypeptide(L)'
;MQDVEFVNGLIDFIKKSPTPFHAVKTMTELLEQSGFVRLHENASWQIKDKQQVARYFVTRNDSSIIAFQLNQSLVENGMQMVGAHTDSPCLKVKPNPEIIKNQYLQLGVEVYGGVLLNPWFDRDLSLAGRVSYLNEDGDIAHQLIDLEKAIAIIPSLAIHLDREANEKRTVNKQQHLPPVLMKLPRNDSDAGTDATVDFKDMLLKILCAEMERADTYLSPATKVLDYELSFYDVQSPAVIGLHDDFIAGARLDNLLSCYTGLMALISGENQNSLLVCNDHEEVGSMSAVGAQGPFLKSVLQRLTDGDENYARMIASSMMISADNAHGVHPNYADKHDANHGPVLNNGPVIKINANQRYASNSETSAIFKQLCQQADVPVQSFVVRSDMACGSTIGSITASEIGVKTVDVGVPTFAMHSIRELAGRWDAYYLYRVLKQFFK
;
A
#
# COMPACT_ATOMS: atom_id res chain seq x y z
N MET A 1 -4.50 20.41 -10.11
CA MET A 1 -3.25 19.68 -10.33
C MET A 1 -3.16 19.26 -11.79
N GLN A 2 -2.07 19.64 -12.47
CA GLN A 2 -1.77 19.21 -13.84
C GLN A 2 -1.08 17.82 -13.82
N ASP A 3 -1.00 17.14 -14.98
CA ASP A 3 -0.40 15.80 -15.12
C ASP A 3 1.01 15.71 -14.50
N VAL A 4 1.93 16.59 -14.92
CA VAL A 4 3.33 16.55 -14.49
C VAL A 4 3.47 16.70 -12.97
N GLU A 5 2.67 17.60 -12.38
CA GLU A 5 2.64 17.82 -10.94
C GLU A 5 2.12 16.57 -10.19
N PHE A 6 1.07 15.94 -10.72
CA PHE A 6 0.51 14.70 -10.16
C PHE A 6 1.50 13.54 -10.23
N VAL A 7 2.14 13.32 -11.38
CA VAL A 7 3.09 12.23 -11.57
C VAL A 7 4.32 12.39 -10.68
N ASN A 8 4.87 13.60 -10.56
CA ASN A 8 5.99 13.86 -9.66
C ASN A 8 5.58 13.64 -8.20
N GLY A 9 4.40 14.12 -7.80
CA GLY A 9 3.88 13.88 -6.46
C GLY A 9 3.65 12.39 -6.15
N LEU A 10 3.21 11.61 -7.13
CA LEU A 10 3.09 10.15 -7.00
C LEU A 10 4.45 9.47 -6.80
N ILE A 11 5.46 9.85 -7.58
CA ILE A 11 6.84 9.34 -7.45
C ILE A 11 7.38 9.65 -6.05
N ASP A 12 7.21 10.88 -5.58
CA ASP A 12 7.64 11.30 -4.24
C ASP A 12 6.89 10.56 -3.13
N PHE A 13 5.59 10.34 -3.30
CA PHE A 13 4.77 9.56 -2.37
C PHE A 13 5.28 8.13 -2.23
N ILE A 14 5.49 7.43 -3.35
CA ILE A 14 5.99 6.04 -3.34
C ILE A 14 7.39 5.95 -2.75
N LYS A 15 8.26 6.92 -3.08
CA LYS A 15 9.63 7.00 -2.55
C LYS A 15 9.63 7.14 -1.02
N LYS A 16 8.78 8.01 -0.47
CA LYS A 16 8.63 8.22 0.98
C LYS A 16 7.86 7.12 1.71
N SER A 17 7.36 6.13 0.99
CA SER A 17 6.47 5.09 1.52
C SER A 17 7.04 3.68 1.30
N PRO A 18 8.20 3.34 1.89
CA PRO A 18 8.78 1.99 1.76
C PRO A 18 7.96 0.90 2.48
N THR A 19 7.12 1.26 3.44
CA THR A 19 6.24 0.34 4.19
C THR A 19 4.85 0.95 4.42
N PRO A 20 3.84 0.15 4.81
CA PRO A 20 2.50 0.66 5.15
C PRO A 20 2.51 1.78 6.19
N PHE A 21 3.40 1.68 7.18
CA PHE A 21 3.55 2.71 8.21
C PHE A 21 4.02 4.05 7.65
N HIS A 22 4.97 4.00 6.71
CA HIS A 22 5.47 5.20 6.04
C HIS A 22 4.46 5.78 5.05
N ALA A 23 3.67 4.90 4.40
CA ALA A 23 2.55 5.32 3.57
C ALA A 23 1.55 6.12 4.41
N VAL A 24 1.07 5.57 5.54
CA VAL A 24 0.14 6.28 6.42
C VAL A 24 0.73 7.55 7.01
N LYS A 25 2.02 7.57 7.39
CA LYS A 25 2.70 8.79 7.82
C LYS A 25 2.69 9.87 6.73
N THR A 26 3.06 9.52 5.50
CA THR A 26 3.06 10.45 4.37
C THR A 26 1.64 10.95 4.04
N MET A 27 0.63 10.07 4.08
CA MET A 27 -0.77 10.47 3.89
C MET A 27 -1.25 11.40 5.00
N THR A 28 -0.87 11.12 6.25
CA THR A 28 -1.19 11.96 7.43
C THR A 28 -0.62 13.37 7.25
N GLU A 29 0.65 13.49 6.90
CA GLU A 29 1.30 14.79 6.66
C GLU A 29 0.60 15.59 5.56
N LEU A 30 0.23 14.95 4.44
CA LEU A 30 -0.49 15.59 3.34
C LEU A 30 -1.91 16.03 3.74
N LEU A 31 -2.61 15.23 4.55
CA LEU A 31 -3.94 15.55 5.07
C LEU A 31 -3.90 16.73 6.03
N GLU A 32 -2.96 16.74 6.98
CA GLU A 32 -2.76 17.84 7.94
C GLU A 32 -2.39 19.15 7.23
N GLN A 33 -1.48 19.10 6.25
CA GLN A 33 -1.15 20.25 5.39
C GLN A 33 -2.37 20.77 4.60
N SER A 34 -3.35 19.90 4.34
CA SER A 34 -4.60 20.22 3.65
C SER A 34 -5.76 20.59 4.59
N GLY A 35 -5.47 20.79 5.89
CA GLY A 35 -6.41 21.25 6.89
C GLY A 35 -7.30 20.16 7.49
N PHE A 36 -6.98 18.87 7.32
CA PHE A 36 -7.67 17.81 8.01
C PHE A 36 -7.21 17.71 9.47
N VAL A 37 -8.13 17.36 10.36
CA VAL A 37 -7.87 17.19 11.80
C VAL A 37 -7.79 15.71 12.15
N ARG A 38 -6.71 15.30 12.82
CA ARG A 38 -6.58 13.94 13.34
C ARG A 38 -7.60 13.67 14.46
N LEU A 39 -8.31 12.57 14.34
CA LEU A 39 -9.16 11.99 15.38
C LEU A 39 -8.44 10.80 16.01
N HIS A 40 -8.61 10.64 17.32
CA HIS A 40 -8.11 9.50 18.06
C HIS A 40 -9.26 8.52 18.35
N GLU A 41 -9.07 7.23 18.08
CA GLU A 41 -10.13 6.23 18.25
C GLU A 41 -10.60 6.10 19.70
N ASN A 42 -9.71 6.31 20.66
CA ASN A 42 -9.97 6.25 22.10
C ASN A 42 -10.61 7.53 22.67
N ALA A 43 -10.76 8.59 21.86
CA ALA A 43 -11.37 9.84 22.29
C ALA A 43 -12.82 9.94 21.82
N SER A 44 -13.64 10.71 22.55
CA SER A 44 -14.95 11.14 22.06
C SER A 44 -14.76 12.09 20.86
N TRP A 45 -15.52 11.89 19.78
CA TRP A 45 -15.42 12.73 18.60
C TRP A 45 -16.45 13.86 18.67
N GLN A 46 -15.96 15.09 18.73
CA GLN A 46 -16.79 16.30 18.69
C GLN A 46 -16.83 16.81 17.25
N ILE A 47 -17.51 16.07 16.38
CA ILE A 47 -17.71 16.45 14.97
C ILE A 47 -18.72 17.60 14.96
N LYS A 48 -18.24 18.83 14.84
CA LYS A 48 -19.06 20.04 15.00
C LYS A 48 -20.14 20.14 13.93
N ASP A 49 -21.28 20.74 14.31
CA ASP A 49 -22.42 21.06 13.45
C ASP A 49 -22.02 21.66 12.11
N LYS A 50 -22.31 20.90 11.04
CA LYS A 50 -22.86 21.15 9.67
C LYS A 50 -22.80 22.54 9.02
N GLN A 51 -22.12 23.55 9.58
CA GLN A 51 -22.02 24.92 9.05
C GLN A 51 -20.61 25.27 8.55
N GLN A 52 -19.62 24.38 8.73
CA GLN A 52 -18.29 24.49 8.14
C GLN A 52 -17.85 23.12 7.61
N VAL A 53 -17.07 23.12 6.52
CA VAL A 53 -16.47 21.91 5.92
C VAL A 53 -15.65 21.18 6.99
N ALA A 54 -16.12 20.01 7.40
CA ALA A 54 -15.50 19.25 8.48
C ALA A 54 -14.63 18.15 7.88
N ARG A 55 -13.30 18.30 8.02
CA ARG A 55 -12.29 17.41 7.42
C ARG A 55 -11.53 16.69 8.52
N TYR A 56 -11.60 15.37 8.53
CA TYR A 56 -11.01 14.55 9.58
C TYR A 56 -10.32 13.32 9.03
N PHE A 57 -9.38 12.79 9.78
CA PHE A 57 -8.84 11.47 9.53
C PHE A 57 -8.56 10.73 10.82
N VAL A 58 -8.49 9.41 10.73
CA VAL A 58 -8.18 8.51 11.84
C VAL A 58 -7.27 7.40 11.33
N THR A 59 -6.27 7.02 12.12
CA THR A 59 -5.39 5.90 11.82
C THR A 59 -5.66 4.75 12.79
N ARG A 60 -5.40 3.52 12.33
CA ARG A 60 -5.38 2.33 13.19
C ARG A 60 -4.11 1.55 12.92
N ASN A 61 -3.40 1.16 13.99
CA ASN A 61 -2.05 0.58 13.95
C ASN A 61 -1.00 1.45 13.24
N ASP A 62 -1.36 2.67 12.86
CA ASP A 62 -0.59 3.53 11.96
C ASP A 62 -0.22 2.86 10.62
N SER A 63 -0.96 1.82 10.21
CA SER A 63 -0.81 1.16 8.90
C SER A 63 -2.07 1.19 8.04
N SER A 64 -3.23 1.47 8.64
CA SER A 64 -4.47 1.83 7.95
C SER A 64 -4.92 3.25 8.29
N ILE A 65 -5.58 3.91 7.35
CA ILE A 65 -6.09 5.27 7.50
C ILE A 65 -7.48 5.41 6.87
N ILE A 66 -8.36 6.15 7.55
CA ILE A 66 -9.63 6.63 7.01
C ILE A 66 -9.61 8.16 7.08
N ALA A 67 -9.79 8.82 5.96
CA ALA A 67 -9.93 10.28 5.87
C ALA A 67 -11.29 10.61 5.25
N PHE A 68 -11.99 11.62 5.77
CA PHE A 68 -13.32 11.96 5.29
C PHE A 68 -13.62 13.45 5.41
N GLN A 69 -14.56 13.89 4.58
CA GLN A 69 -15.12 15.24 4.55
C GLN A 69 -16.64 15.15 4.65
N LEU A 70 -17.24 15.96 5.52
CA LEU A 70 -18.69 16.05 5.68
C LEU A 70 -19.17 17.41 5.21
N ASN A 71 -19.88 17.42 4.08
CA ASN A 71 -20.36 18.63 3.42
C ASN A 71 -21.90 18.70 3.36
N GLN A 72 -22.58 17.58 3.57
CA GLN A 72 -24.03 17.42 3.42
C GLN A 72 -24.60 16.52 4.52
N SER A 73 -25.93 16.42 4.58
CA SER A 73 -26.59 15.44 5.45
C SER A 73 -26.24 14.00 5.02
N LEU A 74 -25.56 13.24 5.89
CA LEU A 74 -25.18 11.84 5.63
C LEU A 74 -26.40 10.94 5.37
N VAL A 75 -27.49 11.16 6.09
CA VAL A 75 -28.70 10.34 5.99
C VAL A 75 -29.41 10.54 4.65
N GLU A 76 -29.33 11.75 4.08
CA GLU A 76 -30.03 12.10 2.83
C GLU A 76 -29.16 11.88 1.58
N ASN A 77 -27.84 12.07 1.71
CA ASN A 77 -26.91 12.08 0.56
C ASN A 77 -25.89 10.94 0.57
N GLY A 78 -25.86 10.14 1.65
CA GLY A 78 -24.91 9.04 1.81
C GLY A 78 -23.46 9.52 1.93
N MET A 79 -22.56 8.60 1.60
CA MET A 79 -21.11 8.78 1.54
C MET A 79 -20.57 8.23 0.22
N GLN A 80 -19.74 9.02 -0.43
CA GLN A 80 -18.98 8.67 -1.62
C GLN A 80 -17.61 8.19 -1.14
N MET A 81 -17.34 6.90 -1.32
CA MET A 81 -16.17 6.24 -0.74
C MET A 81 -15.19 5.81 -1.82
N VAL A 82 -13.90 5.97 -1.56
CA VAL A 82 -12.83 5.32 -2.31
C VAL A 82 -12.09 4.39 -1.34
N GLY A 83 -11.87 3.15 -1.76
CA GLY A 83 -11.02 2.21 -1.03
C GLY A 83 -9.74 1.90 -1.80
N ALA A 84 -8.62 1.74 -1.09
CA ALA A 84 -7.36 1.21 -1.59
C ALA A 84 -6.64 0.44 -0.46
N HIS A 85 -5.41 -0.02 -0.68
CA HIS A 85 -4.60 -0.64 0.38
C HIS A 85 -3.15 -0.15 0.42
N THR A 86 -2.61 -0.07 1.64
CA THR A 86 -1.30 0.51 1.95
C THR A 86 -0.16 -0.50 1.87
N ASP A 87 -0.48 -1.79 1.88
CA ASP A 87 0.48 -2.88 1.79
C ASP A 87 0.76 -3.32 0.36
N SER A 88 1.92 -3.95 0.21
CA SER A 88 2.39 -4.56 -1.02
C SER A 88 3.20 -5.82 -0.66
N PRO A 89 3.33 -6.79 -1.57
CA PRO A 89 4.10 -8.00 -1.31
C PRO A 89 5.57 -7.66 -1.06
N CYS A 90 6.15 -8.21 0.01
CA CYS A 90 7.51 -7.88 0.43
C CYS A 90 8.19 -9.00 1.22
N LEU A 91 9.45 -8.75 1.62
CA LEU A 91 10.21 -9.63 2.51
C LEU A 91 10.31 -8.98 3.88
N LYS A 92 9.58 -9.53 4.87
CA LYS A 92 9.58 -9.05 6.26
C LYS A 92 10.67 -9.74 7.08
N VAL A 93 11.31 -9.01 7.99
CA VAL A 93 12.34 -9.57 8.89
C VAL A 93 11.66 -10.42 9.96
N LYS A 94 12.14 -11.65 10.19
CA LYS A 94 11.61 -12.54 11.24
C LYS A 94 12.01 -12.06 12.64
N PRO A 95 11.26 -12.43 13.71
CA PRO A 95 11.55 -11.96 15.08
C PRO A 95 12.95 -12.31 15.63
N ASN A 96 13.47 -13.49 15.26
CA ASN A 96 14.84 -13.92 15.55
C ASN A 96 15.55 -14.16 14.20
N PRO A 97 16.06 -13.10 13.55
CA PRO A 97 16.44 -13.15 12.15
C PRO A 97 17.89 -13.56 11.91
N GLU A 98 18.75 -13.55 12.92
CA GLU A 98 20.19 -13.68 12.71
C GLU A 98 20.54 -15.06 12.15
N ILE A 99 21.17 -15.05 10.96
CA ILE A 99 21.70 -16.25 10.32
C ILE A 99 23.17 -15.98 10.03
N ILE A 100 24.05 -16.68 10.74
CA ILE A 100 25.50 -16.61 10.50
C ILE A 100 25.91 -17.85 9.68
N LYS A 101 26.34 -17.63 8.43
CA LYS A 101 26.82 -18.70 7.54
C LYS A 101 28.05 -18.23 6.78
N ASN A 102 29.08 -19.07 6.73
CA ASN A 102 30.29 -18.83 5.93
C ASN A 102 30.93 -17.44 6.16
N GLN A 103 30.95 -16.95 7.41
CA GLN A 103 31.45 -15.61 7.81
C GLN A 103 30.59 -14.42 7.33
N TYR A 104 29.36 -14.65 6.91
CA TYR A 104 28.40 -13.59 6.57
C TYR A 104 27.24 -13.58 7.56
N LEU A 105 26.81 -12.37 7.92
CA LEU A 105 25.53 -12.13 8.56
C LEU A 105 24.46 -12.01 7.48
N GLN A 106 23.43 -12.82 7.63
CA GLN A 106 22.16 -12.72 6.91
C GLN A 106 21.02 -12.46 7.90
N LEU A 107 19.92 -11.91 7.39
CA LEU A 107 18.66 -11.87 8.14
C LEU A 107 17.66 -12.85 7.55
N GLY A 108 17.05 -13.67 8.38
CA GLY A 108 15.94 -14.54 8.03
C GLY A 108 14.72 -13.69 7.70
N VAL A 109 14.11 -13.97 6.55
CA VAL A 109 12.93 -13.25 6.07
C VAL A 109 11.72 -14.16 5.92
N GLU A 110 10.55 -13.57 6.08
CA GLU A 110 9.26 -14.13 5.74
C GLU A 110 8.73 -13.47 4.47
N VAL A 111 8.15 -14.28 3.58
CA VAL A 111 7.49 -13.79 2.38
C VAL A 111 6.08 -13.34 2.75
N TYR A 112 5.82 -12.05 2.59
CA TYR A 112 4.53 -11.43 2.84
C TYR A 112 3.82 -11.16 1.51
N GLY A 113 2.60 -11.68 1.33
CA GLY A 113 1.82 -11.54 0.11
C GLY A 113 2.30 -12.39 -1.07
N GLY A 114 1.73 -12.13 -2.25
CA GLY A 114 1.95 -12.87 -3.49
C GLY A 114 3.25 -12.51 -4.25
N VAL A 115 4.39 -12.45 -3.57
CA VAL A 115 5.66 -11.91 -4.10
C VAL A 115 6.16 -12.64 -5.36
N LEU A 116 6.48 -11.88 -6.42
CA LEU A 116 7.35 -12.37 -7.50
C LEU A 116 8.79 -12.45 -7.01
N LEU A 117 9.27 -13.66 -6.68
CA LEU A 117 10.53 -13.84 -5.95
C LEU A 117 11.79 -13.49 -6.75
N ASN A 118 11.84 -13.84 -8.04
CA ASN A 118 13.06 -13.67 -8.85
C ASN A 118 13.51 -12.20 -8.97
N PRO A 119 12.62 -11.21 -9.18
CA PRO A 119 13.00 -9.79 -9.19
C PRO A 119 13.73 -9.26 -7.96
N TRP A 120 13.64 -9.93 -6.79
CA TRP A 120 14.30 -9.50 -5.55
C TRP A 120 15.79 -9.84 -5.49
N PHE A 121 16.26 -10.75 -6.34
CA PHE A 121 17.68 -11.09 -6.41
C PHE A 121 18.47 -9.95 -7.06
N ASP A 122 19.71 -9.79 -6.59
CA ASP A 122 20.69 -8.83 -7.10
C ASP A 122 20.18 -7.36 -7.10
N ARG A 123 19.28 -7.04 -6.16
CA ARG A 123 18.81 -5.69 -5.86
C ARG A 123 19.56 -5.10 -4.68
N ASP A 124 19.83 -3.80 -4.75
CA ASP A 124 20.32 -3.02 -3.63
C ASP A 124 19.14 -2.79 -2.67
N LEU A 125 19.17 -3.47 -1.52
CA LEU A 125 18.07 -3.43 -0.56
C LEU A 125 18.42 -2.57 0.64
N SER A 126 17.44 -1.80 1.08
CA SER A 126 17.42 -1.15 2.39
C SER A 126 16.32 -1.73 3.26
N LEU A 127 16.19 -1.21 4.49
CA LEU A 127 15.29 -1.71 5.50
C LEU A 127 14.52 -0.55 6.13
N ALA A 128 13.20 -0.69 6.22
CA ALA A 128 12.34 0.29 6.84
C ALA A 128 11.20 -0.39 7.60
N GLY A 129 10.59 0.32 8.53
CA GLY A 129 9.41 -0.14 9.26
C GLY A 129 9.25 0.50 10.63
N ARG A 130 8.61 -0.19 11.56
CA ARG A 130 8.33 0.28 12.91
C ARG A 130 9.14 -0.51 13.94
N VAL A 131 9.71 0.18 14.91
CA VAL A 131 10.39 -0.41 16.07
C VAL A 131 9.62 -0.03 17.33
N SER A 132 9.33 -1.03 18.17
CA SER A 132 8.73 -0.87 19.49
C SER A 132 9.80 -1.01 20.56
N TYR A 133 9.95 -0.01 21.42
CA TYR A 133 11.06 0.08 22.36
C TYR A 133 10.59 0.57 23.74
N LEU A 134 11.39 0.27 24.75
CA LEU A 134 11.28 0.85 26.09
C LEU A 134 12.07 2.16 26.10
N ASN A 135 11.46 3.26 26.55
CA ASN A 135 12.16 4.53 26.74
C ASN A 135 12.82 4.61 28.13
N GLU A 136 13.52 5.71 28.44
CA GLU A 136 14.14 5.93 29.76
C GLU A 136 13.12 6.09 30.89
N ASP A 137 11.90 6.53 30.57
CA ASP A 137 10.80 6.68 31.53
C ASP A 137 10.13 5.34 31.90
N GLY A 138 10.47 4.26 31.19
CA GLY A 138 9.89 2.92 31.39
C GLY A 138 8.60 2.67 30.62
N ASP A 139 8.22 3.56 29.70
CA ASP A 139 7.06 3.42 28.83
C ASP A 139 7.42 2.73 27.50
N ILE A 140 6.43 2.06 26.90
CA ILE A 140 6.56 1.51 25.54
C ILE A 140 6.25 2.62 24.55
N ALA A 141 7.20 2.85 23.64
CA ALA A 141 7.08 3.81 22.55
C ALA A 141 7.34 3.12 21.19
N HIS A 142 6.96 3.81 20.12
CA HIS A 142 7.12 3.34 18.75
C HIS A 142 7.77 4.41 17.90
N GLN A 143 8.70 4.02 17.04
CA GLN A 143 9.36 4.91 16.10
C GLN A 143 9.47 4.23 14.74
N LEU A 144 9.26 5.02 13.68
CA LEU A 144 9.56 4.55 12.33
C LEU A 144 11.05 4.72 12.05
N ILE A 145 11.63 3.72 11.40
CA ILE A 145 12.99 3.79 10.85
C ILE A 145 12.91 3.59 9.35
N ASP A 146 13.74 4.34 8.63
CA ASP A 146 14.09 4.10 7.24
C ASP A 146 15.58 4.34 7.10
N LEU A 147 16.34 3.32 6.71
CA LEU A 147 17.78 3.43 6.62
C LEU A 147 18.23 4.19 5.37
N GLU A 148 17.42 4.21 4.31
CA GLU A 148 17.65 4.75 2.95
C GLU A 148 18.88 4.18 2.19
N LYS A 149 19.93 3.83 2.91
CA LYS A 149 21.18 3.23 2.44
C LYS A 149 20.95 1.79 2.04
N ALA A 150 21.52 1.39 0.90
CA ALA A 150 21.64 -0.01 0.52
C ALA A 150 22.54 -0.74 1.53
N ILE A 151 21.93 -1.58 2.37
CA ILE A 151 22.61 -2.33 3.43
C ILE A 151 22.58 -3.84 3.21
N ALA A 152 21.80 -4.32 2.23
CA ALA A 152 21.59 -5.73 2.03
C ALA A 152 21.41 -6.08 0.55
N ILE A 153 21.67 -7.35 0.21
CA ILE A 153 21.46 -7.90 -1.13
C ILE A 153 21.12 -9.39 -1.03
N ILE A 154 20.27 -9.88 -1.94
CA ILE A 154 20.04 -11.32 -2.12
C ILE A 154 20.84 -11.75 -3.36
N PRO A 155 22.07 -12.28 -3.22
CA PRO A 155 22.90 -12.58 -4.37
C PRO A 155 22.42 -13.84 -5.09
N SER A 156 22.32 -13.77 -6.42
CA SER A 156 22.10 -14.96 -7.25
C SER A 156 23.30 -15.91 -7.18
N LEU A 157 23.03 -17.22 -7.09
CA LEU A 157 24.04 -18.23 -7.39
C LEU A 157 24.50 -18.09 -8.85
N ALA A 158 25.82 -18.01 -9.06
CA ALA A 158 26.43 -17.86 -10.37
C ALA A 158 26.06 -19.02 -11.31
N ILE A 159 25.74 -18.70 -12.57
CA ILE A 159 25.34 -19.67 -13.59
C ILE A 159 26.36 -20.80 -13.84
N HIS A 160 27.65 -20.54 -13.58
CA HIS A 160 28.70 -21.56 -13.68
C HIS A 160 28.51 -22.72 -12.69
N LEU A 161 27.85 -22.44 -11.55
CA LEU A 161 27.51 -23.39 -10.50
C LEU A 161 26.06 -23.88 -10.59
N ASP A 162 25.27 -23.29 -11.48
CA ASP A 162 23.85 -23.61 -11.73
C ASP A 162 23.55 -23.47 -13.22
N ARG A 163 23.91 -24.51 -13.99
CA ARG A 163 23.79 -24.50 -15.46
C ARG A 163 22.34 -24.47 -15.94
N GLU A 164 21.39 -24.84 -15.09
CA GLU A 164 19.95 -24.88 -15.40
C GLU A 164 19.21 -23.63 -14.90
N ALA A 165 19.94 -22.59 -14.47
CA ALA A 165 19.38 -21.37 -13.86
C ALA A 165 18.26 -20.72 -14.69
N ASN A 166 18.38 -20.76 -16.03
CA ASN A 166 17.43 -20.16 -16.97
C ASN A 166 16.35 -21.13 -17.47
N GLU A 167 16.38 -22.40 -17.07
CA GLU A 167 15.45 -23.43 -17.56
C GLU A 167 14.47 -23.90 -16.48
N LYS A 168 14.97 -24.22 -15.27
CA LYS A 168 14.18 -24.95 -14.25
C LYS A 168 14.38 -24.46 -12.82
N ARG A 169 15.09 -23.36 -12.61
CA ARG A 169 15.40 -22.91 -11.25
C ARG A 169 14.14 -22.54 -10.48
N THR A 170 14.01 -23.16 -9.31
CA THR A 170 13.00 -22.78 -8.31
C THR A 170 13.67 -22.07 -7.15
N VAL A 171 12.95 -21.13 -6.53
CA VAL A 171 13.44 -20.39 -5.36
C VAL A 171 12.89 -21.02 -4.10
N ASN A 172 13.77 -21.58 -3.26
CA ASN A 172 13.40 -21.99 -1.92
C ASN A 172 13.30 -20.74 -1.03
N LYS A 173 12.08 -20.39 -0.62
CA LYS A 173 11.81 -19.17 0.18
C LYS A 173 12.61 -19.11 1.49
N GLN A 174 12.87 -20.24 2.13
CA GLN A 174 13.58 -20.28 3.42
C GLN A 174 15.10 -20.23 3.27
N GLN A 175 15.66 -20.86 2.24
CA GLN A 175 17.10 -21.03 2.09
C GLN A 175 17.74 -19.97 1.18
N HIS A 176 17.02 -19.48 0.17
CA HIS A 176 17.59 -18.66 -0.91
C HIS A 176 17.24 -17.17 -0.81
N LEU A 177 16.27 -16.78 0.03
CA LEU A 177 15.86 -15.38 0.20
C LEU A 177 16.53 -14.58 1.34
N PRO A 178 17.12 -15.18 2.40
CA PRO A 178 17.79 -14.39 3.42
C PRO A 178 18.88 -13.47 2.83
N PRO A 179 18.72 -12.13 2.88
CA PRO A 179 19.70 -11.23 2.30
C PRO A 179 20.99 -11.20 3.13
N VAL A 180 22.11 -10.96 2.47
CA VAL A 180 23.43 -10.76 3.06
C VAL A 180 23.58 -9.29 3.43
N LEU A 181 23.96 -9.00 4.68
CA LEU A 181 24.13 -7.63 5.19
C LEU A 181 25.60 -7.24 5.34
N MET A 182 26.39 -8.12 5.97
CA MET A 182 27.80 -7.84 6.21
C MET A 182 28.65 -9.10 6.31
N LYS A 183 29.94 -8.93 6.04
CA LYS A 183 30.97 -9.92 6.37
C LYS A 183 31.42 -9.71 7.81
N LEU A 184 31.44 -10.78 8.59
CA LEU A 184 31.95 -10.75 9.95
C LEU A 184 33.49 -10.71 9.95
N PRO A 185 34.11 -9.99 10.91
CA PRO A 185 35.56 -10.02 11.07
C PRO A 185 36.04 -11.45 11.33
N ARG A 186 37.25 -11.79 10.84
CA ARG A 186 37.89 -13.06 11.21
C ARG A 186 38.34 -12.96 12.66
N ASN A 187 37.88 -13.88 13.49
CA ASN A 187 38.49 -14.09 14.80
C ASN A 187 39.78 -14.89 14.56
N ASP A 188 40.93 -14.21 14.53
CA ASP A 188 42.26 -14.84 14.45
C ASP A 188 42.71 -15.44 15.81
N SER A 189 41.87 -15.32 16.85
CA SER A 189 42.10 -15.93 18.15
C SER A 189 41.28 -17.21 18.30
N ASP A 190 41.95 -18.34 18.57
CA ASP A 190 41.40 -19.63 19.02
C ASP A 190 40.59 -19.56 20.35
N ALA A 191 40.21 -18.37 20.80
CA ALA A 191 39.23 -18.18 21.85
C ALA A 191 37.83 -18.25 21.21
N GLY A 192 37.18 -19.40 21.33
CA GLY A 192 35.84 -19.71 20.80
C GLY A 192 34.69 -18.89 21.41
N THR A 193 34.76 -17.58 21.33
CA THR A 193 33.60 -16.70 21.42
C THR A 193 33.08 -16.51 20.01
N ASP A 194 32.07 -17.30 19.63
CA ASP A 194 31.21 -16.95 18.50
C ASP A 194 30.77 -15.50 18.72
N ALA A 195 31.07 -14.61 17.78
CA ALA A 195 30.60 -13.24 17.84
C ALA A 195 29.07 -13.28 17.83
N THR A 196 28.44 -13.13 18.99
CA THR A 196 26.98 -13.09 19.13
C THR A 196 26.52 -11.76 18.55
N VAL A 197 26.07 -11.79 17.30
CA VAL A 197 25.37 -10.66 16.70
C VAL A 197 23.93 -10.71 17.19
N ASP A 198 23.48 -9.64 17.84
CA ASP A 198 22.09 -9.42 18.22
C ASP A 198 21.52 -8.29 17.35
N PHE A 199 20.48 -8.59 16.56
CA PHE A 199 19.84 -7.63 15.69
C PHE A 199 19.08 -6.54 16.45
N LYS A 200 18.52 -6.85 17.63
CA LYS A 200 17.85 -5.84 18.47
C LYS A 200 18.84 -4.83 19.03
N ASP A 201 20.06 -5.25 19.36
CA ASP A 201 21.13 -4.31 19.77
C ASP A 201 21.59 -3.42 18.61
N MET A 202 21.64 -3.96 17.38
CA MET A 202 21.92 -3.14 16.19
C MET A 202 20.80 -2.14 15.91
N LEU A 203 19.55 -2.57 16.01
CA LEU A 203 18.39 -1.69 15.88
C LEU A 203 18.35 -0.59 16.95
N LEU A 204 18.70 -0.91 18.19
CA LEU A 204 18.78 0.09 19.26
C LEU A 204 19.77 1.21 18.91
N LYS A 205 20.96 0.84 18.41
CA LYS A 205 21.97 1.82 17.99
C LYS A 205 21.49 2.69 16.82
N ILE A 206 20.81 2.07 15.85
CA ILE A 206 20.19 2.79 14.72
C ILE A 206 19.14 3.77 15.24
N LEU A 207 18.24 3.30 16.10
CA LEU A 207 17.15 4.08 16.67
C LEU A 207 17.66 5.29 17.44
N CYS A 208 18.65 5.12 18.33
CA CYS A 208 19.25 6.24 19.06
C CYS A 208 19.87 7.27 18.11
N ALA A 209 20.61 6.83 17.08
CA ALA A 209 21.20 7.73 16.10
C ALA A 209 20.14 8.50 15.27
N GLU A 210 19.03 7.86 14.92
CA GLU A 210 17.91 8.53 14.23
C GLU A 210 17.20 9.54 15.13
N MET A 211 16.95 9.21 16.39
CA MET A 211 16.33 10.12 17.37
C MET A 211 17.20 11.36 17.63
N GLU A 212 18.52 11.18 17.71
CA GLU A 212 19.49 12.28 17.83
C GLU A 212 19.48 13.20 16.60
N ARG A 213 19.36 12.64 15.39
CA ARG A 213 19.31 13.42 14.14
C ARG A 213 18.02 14.19 13.96
N ALA A 214 16.90 13.60 14.38
CA ALA A 214 15.58 14.18 14.19
C ALA A 214 15.28 15.34 15.17
N ASP A 215 16.20 15.64 16.11
CA ASP A 215 16.04 16.65 17.17
C ASP A 215 14.68 16.54 17.89
N THR A 216 14.27 15.30 18.15
CA THR A 216 12.98 15.03 18.78
C THR A 216 13.09 15.13 20.29
N TYR A 217 12.11 15.75 20.95
CA TYR A 217 11.97 15.75 22.41
C TYR A 217 11.54 14.39 23.00
N LEU A 218 11.79 13.29 22.28
CA LEU A 218 11.40 11.95 22.71
C LEU A 218 12.40 11.42 23.74
N SER A 219 11.87 10.78 24.78
CA SER A 219 12.66 10.04 25.77
C SER A 219 13.52 8.97 25.07
N PRO A 220 14.84 8.91 25.32
CA PRO A 220 15.74 8.02 24.60
C PRO A 220 15.34 6.54 24.68
N ALA A 221 15.62 5.78 23.62
CA ALA A 221 15.40 4.35 23.62
C ALA A 221 16.44 3.61 24.46
N THR A 222 15.99 2.75 25.38
CA THR A 222 16.88 1.95 26.24
C THR A 222 16.94 0.49 25.81
N LYS A 223 15.86 -0.03 25.20
CA LYS A 223 15.77 -1.43 24.76
C LYS A 223 14.75 -1.61 23.65
N VAL A 224 15.14 -2.29 22.57
CA VAL A 224 14.19 -2.76 21.55
C VAL A 224 13.42 -3.95 22.10
N LEU A 225 12.09 -3.85 22.09
CA LEU A 225 11.18 -4.93 22.50
C LEU A 225 10.81 -5.80 21.31
N ASP A 226 10.35 -5.17 20.23
CA ASP A 226 9.92 -5.84 19.00
C ASP A 226 9.99 -4.91 17.78
N TYR A 227 9.78 -5.43 16.58
CA TYR A 227 9.82 -4.66 15.35
C TYR A 227 9.01 -5.30 14.21
N GLU A 228 8.59 -4.47 13.26
CA GLU A 228 7.98 -4.88 11.99
C GLU A 228 8.72 -4.16 10.86
N LEU A 229 9.72 -4.85 10.28
CA LEU A 229 10.62 -4.29 9.28
C LEU A 229 10.51 -5.07 7.96
N SER A 230 10.56 -4.34 6.85
CA SER A 230 10.49 -4.89 5.50
C SER A 230 11.69 -4.42 4.68
N PHE A 231 12.27 -5.34 3.91
CA PHE A 231 13.25 -4.97 2.89
C PHE A 231 12.57 -4.29 1.70
N TYR A 232 13.25 -3.32 1.11
CA TYR A 232 12.76 -2.62 -0.08
C TYR A 232 13.93 -2.22 -1.02
N ASP A 233 13.64 -2.07 -2.31
CA ASP A 233 14.60 -1.60 -3.33
C ASP A 233 14.90 -0.11 -3.14
N VAL A 234 16.18 0.25 -3.03
CA VAL A 234 16.60 1.67 -2.94
C VAL A 234 16.43 2.42 -4.26
N GLN A 235 16.27 1.70 -5.37
CA GLN A 235 16.06 2.31 -6.69
C GLN A 235 14.75 3.10 -6.70
N SER A 236 14.86 4.43 -6.75
CA SER A 236 13.70 5.32 -6.75
C SER A 236 12.72 5.02 -7.91
N PRO A 237 11.42 5.30 -7.73
CA PRO A 237 10.47 5.31 -8.83
C PRO A 237 10.88 6.35 -9.87
N ALA A 238 10.58 6.09 -11.13
CA ALA A 238 10.96 6.98 -12.23
C ALA A 238 9.95 6.91 -13.38
N VAL A 239 9.83 8.02 -14.11
CA VAL A 239 9.25 8.01 -15.44
C VAL A 239 10.27 7.42 -16.41
N ILE A 240 9.83 6.45 -17.23
CA ILE A 240 10.68 5.74 -18.20
C ILE A 240 9.96 5.58 -19.53
N GLY A 241 10.70 5.15 -20.56
CA GLY A 241 10.20 4.96 -21.92
C GLY A 241 10.84 5.97 -22.88
N LEU A 242 10.82 5.68 -24.18
CA LEU A 242 11.41 6.57 -25.19
C LEU A 242 10.74 7.95 -25.19
N HIS A 243 9.45 8.00 -24.85
CA HIS A 243 8.65 9.21 -24.78
C HIS A 243 8.04 9.43 -23.39
N ASP A 244 8.71 8.94 -22.34
CA ASP A 244 8.23 9.08 -20.96
C ASP A 244 6.84 8.45 -20.75
N ASP A 245 6.60 7.31 -21.41
CA ASP A 245 5.29 6.66 -21.49
C ASP A 245 4.85 5.95 -20.21
N PHE A 246 5.79 5.63 -19.31
CA PHE A 246 5.56 4.73 -18.18
C PHE A 246 6.09 5.28 -16.86
N ILE A 247 5.50 4.80 -15.76
CA ILE A 247 6.03 4.95 -14.41
C ILE A 247 6.51 3.58 -13.95
N ALA A 248 7.78 3.49 -13.56
CA ALA A 248 8.37 2.28 -12.99
C ALA A 248 8.73 2.51 -11.53
N GLY A 249 8.31 1.62 -10.65
CA GLY A 249 8.57 1.75 -9.22
C GLY A 249 8.14 0.51 -8.44
N ALA A 250 8.63 0.41 -7.21
CA ALA A 250 8.11 -0.57 -6.26
C ALA A 250 6.73 -0.13 -5.77
N ARG A 251 5.85 -1.09 -5.43
CA ARG A 251 4.60 -0.83 -4.70
C ARG A 251 3.63 0.09 -5.44
N LEU A 252 3.67 0.12 -6.78
CA LEU A 252 2.59 0.75 -7.55
C LEU A 252 1.27 0.08 -7.17
N ASP A 253 1.31 -1.24 -6.96
CA ASP A 253 0.30 -1.99 -6.26
C ASP A 253 0.47 -1.89 -4.74
N ASN A 254 -0.35 -1.13 -4.01
CA ASN A 254 -1.44 -0.26 -4.48
C ASN A 254 -1.31 1.19 -3.99
N LEU A 255 -0.08 1.62 -3.70
CA LEU A 255 0.21 3.00 -3.28
C LEU A 255 -0.18 4.01 -4.37
N LEU A 256 -0.22 3.59 -5.64
CA LEU A 256 -0.75 4.41 -6.72
C LEU A 256 -2.22 4.80 -6.46
N SER A 257 -3.08 3.84 -6.11
CA SER A 257 -4.48 4.14 -5.81
C SER A 257 -4.65 4.88 -4.48
N CYS A 258 -3.82 4.60 -3.46
CA CYS A 258 -3.79 5.39 -2.23
C CYS A 258 -3.52 6.87 -2.50
N TYR A 259 -2.47 7.18 -3.26
CA TYR A 259 -2.12 8.56 -3.62
C TYR A 259 -3.22 9.20 -4.47
N THR A 260 -3.73 8.47 -5.47
CA THR A 260 -4.77 8.94 -6.38
C THR A 260 -6.05 9.30 -5.63
N GLY A 261 -6.51 8.42 -4.73
CA GLY A 261 -7.67 8.64 -3.87
C GLY A 261 -7.45 9.77 -2.87
N LEU A 262 -6.26 9.89 -2.29
CA LEU A 262 -5.90 10.96 -1.37
C LEU A 262 -5.96 12.34 -2.04
N MET A 263 -5.31 12.48 -3.19
CA MET A 263 -5.30 13.75 -3.92
C MET A 263 -6.70 14.11 -4.42
N ALA A 264 -7.50 13.13 -4.83
CA ALA A 264 -8.90 13.33 -5.19
C ALA A 264 -9.72 13.83 -3.99
N LEU A 265 -9.59 13.21 -2.82
CA LEU A 265 -10.28 13.63 -1.59
C LEU A 265 -9.88 15.05 -1.18
N ILE A 266 -8.59 15.37 -1.19
CA ILE A 266 -8.09 16.72 -0.87
C ILE A 266 -8.65 17.77 -1.82
N SER A 267 -8.78 17.42 -3.11
CA SER A 267 -9.32 18.28 -4.17
C SER A 267 -10.85 18.29 -4.26
N GLY A 268 -11.52 17.42 -3.50
CA GLY A 268 -12.97 17.24 -3.52
C GLY A 268 -13.66 18.38 -2.79
N GLU A 269 -14.78 18.81 -3.35
CA GLU A 269 -15.60 19.91 -2.84
C GLU A 269 -17.06 19.48 -3.03
N ASN A 270 -17.91 19.67 -2.03
CA ASN A 270 -19.39 19.49 -2.05
C ASN A 270 -19.95 18.13 -1.59
N GLN A 271 -19.32 16.99 -1.84
CA GLN A 271 -19.87 15.68 -1.45
C GLN A 271 -19.41 15.23 -0.06
N ASN A 272 -20.19 14.37 0.59
CA ASN A 272 -19.69 13.59 1.73
C ASN A 272 -18.70 12.56 1.19
N SER A 273 -17.41 12.79 1.39
CA SER A 273 -16.36 12.01 0.74
C SER A 273 -15.52 11.28 1.76
N LEU A 274 -15.13 10.04 1.47
CA LEU A 274 -14.27 9.24 2.34
C LEU A 274 -13.26 8.45 1.52
N LEU A 275 -12.01 8.46 1.97
CA LEU A 275 -10.96 7.56 1.54
C LEU A 275 -10.67 6.59 2.68
N VAL A 276 -10.68 5.30 2.38
CA VAL A 276 -10.15 4.26 3.26
C VAL A 276 -8.96 3.59 2.58
N CYS A 277 -7.84 3.49 3.28
CA CYS A 277 -6.66 2.74 2.85
C CYS A 277 -6.33 1.72 3.92
N ASN A 278 -6.54 0.44 3.60
CA ASN A 278 -6.38 -0.68 4.52
C ASN A 278 -5.00 -1.32 4.38
N ASP A 279 -4.44 -1.80 5.47
CA ASP A 279 -3.31 -2.74 5.47
C ASP A 279 -3.82 -4.18 5.27
N HIS A 280 -2.92 -5.12 5.02
CA HIS A 280 -3.18 -6.55 4.94
C HIS A 280 -4.08 -7.03 3.80
N GLU A 281 -4.22 -6.28 2.70
CA GLU A 281 -4.94 -6.76 1.52
C GLU A 281 -4.28 -8.02 0.95
N GLU A 282 -2.95 -7.98 0.83
CA GLU A 282 -2.13 -9.00 0.15
C GLU A 282 -2.11 -10.36 0.86
N VAL A 283 -2.67 -10.41 2.07
CA VAL A 283 -2.80 -11.59 2.92
C VAL A 283 -4.26 -11.91 3.26
N GLY A 284 -5.21 -11.31 2.54
CA GLY A 284 -6.64 -11.63 2.58
C GLY A 284 -7.50 -10.72 3.45
N SER A 285 -6.99 -9.56 3.89
CA SER A 285 -7.72 -8.51 4.62
C SER A 285 -8.30 -8.88 6.01
N MET A 286 -8.11 -10.12 6.48
CA MET A 286 -8.67 -10.62 7.74
C MET A 286 -7.84 -10.18 8.96
N SER A 287 -7.96 -8.92 9.35
CA SER A 287 -7.28 -8.35 10.52
C SER A 287 -8.02 -7.13 11.09
N ALA A 288 -7.61 -6.62 12.25
CA ALA A 288 -8.24 -5.43 12.85
C ALA A 288 -8.12 -4.14 12.01
N VAL A 289 -7.18 -4.14 11.05
CA VAL A 289 -6.81 -2.99 10.20
C VAL A 289 -7.12 -3.23 8.72
N GLY A 290 -7.37 -4.48 8.32
CA GLY A 290 -7.70 -4.85 6.94
C GLY A 290 -9.16 -4.59 6.57
N ALA A 291 -9.48 -4.79 5.29
CA ALA A 291 -10.80 -4.47 4.75
C ALA A 291 -11.93 -5.36 5.27
N GLN A 292 -11.61 -6.57 5.76
CA GLN A 292 -12.54 -7.44 6.47
C GLN A 292 -12.58 -7.13 7.98
N GLY A 293 -11.81 -6.14 8.41
CA GLY A 293 -11.75 -5.68 9.79
C GLY A 293 -12.87 -4.71 10.16
N PRO A 294 -13.04 -4.43 11.46
CA PRO A 294 -14.12 -3.56 11.93
C PRO A 294 -13.86 -2.07 11.67
N PHE A 295 -12.70 -1.68 11.12
CA PHE A 295 -12.26 -0.28 11.08
C PHE A 295 -13.26 0.63 10.37
N LEU A 296 -13.55 0.38 9.10
CA LEU A 296 -14.49 1.21 8.33
C LEU A 296 -15.88 1.24 8.96
N LYS A 297 -16.42 0.07 9.33
CA LYS A 297 -17.74 -0.03 9.97
C LYS A 297 -17.81 0.78 11.26
N SER A 298 -16.79 0.67 12.11
CA SER A 298 -16.73 1.40 13.39
C SER A 298 -16.66 2.92 13.18
N VAL A 299 -15.93 3.39 12.17
CA VAL A 299 -15.89 4.83 11.84
C VAL A 299 -17.25 5.29 11.34
N LEU A 300 -17.84 4.60 10.36
CA LEU A 300 -19.14 4.98 9.80
C LEU A 300 -20.26 5.00 10.86
N GLN A 301 -20.29 4.02 11.76
CA GLN A 301 -21.24 3.99 12.88
C GLN A 301 -21.07 5.16 13.86
N ARG A 302 -19.85 5.70 14.01
CA ARG A 302 -19.61 6.89 14.83
C ARG A 302 -20.01 8.19 14.14
N LEU A 303 -20.23 8.17 12.82
CA LEU A 303 -20.68 9.33 12.05
C LEU A 303 -22.21 9.45 11.95
N THR A 304 -22.94 8.40 12.33
CA THR A 304 -24.41 8.34 12.21
C THR A 304 -25.07 7.87 13.49
N ASP A 305 -26.16 8.54 13.88
CA ASP A 305 -26.91 8.17 15.08
C ASP A 305 -27.96 7.09 14.80
N GLY A 306 -27.73 5.89 15.34
CA GLY A 306 -28.70 4.78 15.32
C GLY A 306 -28.74 3.97 14.02
N ASP A 307 -29.24 2.74 14.13
CA ASP A 307 -29.19 1.74 13.05
C ASP A 307 -29.99 2.14 11.81
N GLU A 308 -31.15 2.78 11.98
CA GLU A 308 -31.99 3.24 10.87
C GLU A 308 -31.28 4.28 10.00
N ASN A 309 -30.64 5.28 10.63
CA ASN A 309 -29.91 6.32 9.91
C ASN A 309 -28.65 5.76 9.24
N TYR A 310 -27.95 4.83 9.91
CA TYR A 310 -26.82 4.11 9.33
C TYR A 310 -27.24 3.35 8.06
N ALA A 311 -28.33 2.58 8.13
CA ALA A 311 -28.85 1.82 6.99
C ALA A 311 -29.22 2.72 5.82
N ARG A 312 -29.90 3.85 6.09
CA ARG A 312 -30.27 4.85 5.07
C ARG A 312 -29.06 5.54 4.44
N MET A 313 -28.04 5.88 5.24
CA MET A 313 -26.78 6.43 4.73
C MET A 313 -26.11 5.42 3.79
N ILE A 314 -25.94 4.16 4.21
CA ILE A 314 -25.30 3.12 3.40
C ILE A 314 -26.07 2.88 2.08
N ALA A 315 -27.40 2.82 2.14
CA ALA A 315 -28.23 2.64 0.93
C ALA A 315 -28.06 3.78 -0.09
N SER A 316 -27.74 4.98 0.40
CA SER A 316 -27.45 6.18 -0.41
C SER A 316 -25.96 6.34 -0.73
N SER A 317 -25.11 5.42 -0.28
CA SER A 317 -23.66 5.46 -0.45
C SER A 317 -23.20 4.63 -1.65
N MET A 318 -21.98 4.92 -2.10
CA MET A 318 -21.29 4.13 -3.12
C MET A 318 -19.80 4.10 -2.83
N MET A 319 -19.17 2.97 -3.13
CA MET A 319 -17.72 2.79 -3.04
C MET A 319 -17.10 2.53 -4.41
N ILE A 320 -15.99 3.20 -4.69
CA ILE A 320 -15.06 2.84 -5.74
C ILE A 320 -13.89 2.12 -5.07
N SER A 321 -13.82 0.80 -5.24
CA SER A 321 -12.67 -0.02 -4.84
C SER A 321 -11.59 0.15 -5.90
N ALA A 322 -10.54 0.90 -5.57
CA ALA A 322 -9.45 1.26 -6.46
C ALA A 322 -8.22 0.39 -6.17
N ASP A 323 -7.93 -0.49 -7.11
CA ASP A 323 -6.85 -1.46 -7.01
C ASP A 323 -6.42 -1.86 -8.43
N ASN A 324 -5.13 -2.11 -8.65
CA ASN A 324 -4.56 -2.26 -9.99
C ASN A 324 -5.25 -3.35 -10.83
N ALA A 325 -5.13 -3.20 -12.15
CA ALA A 325 -5.63 -4.13 -13.14
C ALA A 325 -4.45 -4.69 -13.95
N HIS A 326 -4.63 -5.86 -14.57
CA HIS A 326 -3.56 -6.47 -15.36
C HIS A 326 -3.61 -5.96 -16.79
N GLY A 327 -2.59 -5.21 -17.24
CA GLY A 327 -2.43 -4.84 -18.64
C GLY A 327 -2.15 -6.07 -19.52
N VAL A 328 -2.56 -6.04 -20.78
CA VAL A 328 -2.23 -7.07 -21.79
C VAL A 328 -0.73 -7.06 -22.03
N HIS A 329 -0.04 -8.05 -21.47
CA HIS A 329 1.40 -8.13 -21.57
C HIS A 329 1.81 -8.51 -23.00
N PRO A 330 2.65 -7.72 -23.70
CA PRO A 330 2.95 -7.95 -25.12
C PRO A 330 3.60 -9.32 -25.40
N ASN A 331 4.38 -9.83 -24.45
CA ASN A 331 5.02 -11.16 -24.56
C ASN A 331 4.14 -12.33 -24.08
N TYR A 332 2.96 -12.07 -23.49
CA TYR A 332 2.09 -13.09 -22.88
C TYR A 332 0.61 -12.75 -23.12
N ALA A 333 0.28 -12.20 -24.29
CA ALA A 333 -1.07 -11.72 -24.60
C ALA A 333 -2.13 -12.85 -24.54
N ASP A 334 -1.72 -14.11 -24.67
CA ASP A 334 -2.57 -15.29 -24.52
C ASP A 334 -3.16 -15.45 -23.12
N LYS A 335 -2.64 -14.75 -22.10
CA LYS A 335 -3.16 -14.79 -20.73
C LYS A 335 -4.41 -13.93 -20.50
N HIS A 336 -4.77 -13.07 -21.45
CA HIS A 336 -5.95 -12.21 -21.36
C HIS A 336 -7.10 -12.74 -22.22
N ASP A 337 -8.32 -12.35 -21.87
CA ASP A 337 -9.45 -12.47 -22.79
C ASP A 337 -9.26 -11.50 -23.96
N ALA A 338 -9.50 -11.98 -25.19
CA ALA A 338 -9.19 -11.23 -26.40
C ALA A 338 -9.99 -9.92 -26.54
N ASN A 339 -11.16 -9.81 -25.91
CA ASN A 339 -12.02 -8.63 -25.97
C ASN A 339 -11.98 -7.77 -24.70
N HIS A 340 -11.38 -8.26 -23.62
CA HIS A 340 -11.41 -7.61 -22.29
C HIS A 340 -10.01 -7.48 -21.69
N GLY A 341 -9.02 -7.20 -22.54
CA GLY A 341 -7.64 -6.95 -22.18
C GLY A 341 -7.30 -5.46 -22.10
N PRO A 342 -7.01 -4.91 -20.91
CA PRO A 342 -6.62 -3.51 -20.75
C PRO A 342 -5.28 -3.16 -21.40
N VAL A 343 -5.18 -1.96 -21.94
CA VAL A 343 -3.94 -1.40 -22.49
C VAL A 343 -3.50 -0.23 -21.61
N LEU A 344 -2.20 -0.14 -21.32
CA LEU A 344 -1.61 0.98 -20.58
C LEU A 344 -1.83 2.29 -21.34
N ASN A 345 -1.96 3.39 -20.60
CA ASN A 345 -2.26 4.75 -21.06
C ASN A 345 -3.63 4.94 -21.74
N ASN A 346 -4.52 3.94 -21.68
CA ASN A 346 -5.86 4.01 -22.25
C ASN A 346 -6.96 4.15 -21.19
N GLY A 347 -6.60 4.56 -19.97
CA GLY A 347 -7.55 4.93 -18.92
C GLY A 347 -7.89 3.81 -17.94
N PRO A 348 -8.61 4.15 -16.85
CA PRO A 348 -8.99 3.22 -15.81
C PRO A 348 -9.83 2.06 -16.36
N VAL A 349 -9.75 0.94 -15.64
CA VAL A 349 -10.32 -0.35 -16.02
C VAL A 349 -11.41 -0.70 -15.04
N ILE A 350 -12.63 -0.94 -15.52
CA ILE A 350 -13.68 -1.56 -14.69
C ILE A 350 -13.42 -3.06 -14.63
N LYS A 351 -13.19 -3.60 -13.44
CA LYS A 351 -12.91 -5.03 -13.21
C LYS A 351 -14.24 -5.76 -12.98
N ILE A 352 -14.55 -6.77 -13.80
CA ILE A 352 -15.84 -7.48 -13.77
C ILE A 352 -15.59 -8.98 -13.60
N ASN A 353 -16.28 -9.58 -12.62
CA ASN A 353 -16.27 -11.02 -12.43
C ASN A 353 -17.62 -11.48 -11.88
N ALA A 354 -18.34 -12.32 -12.63
CA ALA A 354 -19.68 -12.77 -12.25
C ALA A 354 -19.70 -13.57 -10.93
N ASN A 355 -18.58 -14.20 -10.54
CA ASN A 355 -18.43 -14.92 -9.27
C ASN A 355 -18.10 -14.00 -8.09
N GLN A 356 -18.29 -12.69 -8.23
CA GLN A 356 -18.10 -11.69 -7.16
C GLN A 356 -16.66 -11.64 -6.60
N ARG A 357 -15.67 -11.98 -7.44
CA ARG A 357 -14.26 -11.64 -7.16
C ARG A 357 -14.02 -10.12 -7.21
N TYR A 358 -14.86 -9.44 -7.98
CA TYR A 358 -15.02 -7.99 -8.02
C TYR A 358 -16.51 -7.68 -7.78
N ALA A 359 -16.82 -6.61 -7.06
CA ALA A 359 -18.19 -6.22 -6.70
C ALA A 359 -18.93 -5.46 -7.82
N SER A 360 -18.25 -5.13 -8.91
CA SER A 360 -18.81 -4.40 -10.05
C SER A 360 -20.05 -5.09 -10.63
N ASN A 361 -21.10 -4.30 -10.84
CA ASN A 361 -22.31 -4.73 -11.54
C ASN A 361 -22.74 -3.69 -12.58
N SER A 362 -23.87 -3.92 -13.25
CA SER A 362 -24.35 -3.03 -14.32
C SER A 362 -24.63 -1.59 -13.85
N GLU A 363 -25.22 -1.41 -12.67
CA GLU A 363 -25.54 -0.10 -12.08
C GLU A 363 -24.25 0.65 -11.73
N THR A 364 -23.35 0.01 -10.97
CA THR A 364 -22.12 0.65 -10.48
C THR A 364 -21.14 0.92 -11.63
N SER A 365 -21.11 0.05 -12.64
CA SER A 365 -20.34 0.27 -13.88
C SER A 365 -20.89 1.42 -14.72
N ALA A 366 -22.21 1.57 -14.82
CA ALA A 366 -22.83 2.65 -15.59
C ALA A 366 -22.52 4.02 -14.96
N ILE A 367 -22.60 4.11 -13.63
CA ILE A 367 -22.21 5.32 -12.88
C ILE A 367 -20.73 5.66 -13.14
N PHE A 368 -19.83 4.68 -13.03
CA PHE A 368 -18.41 4.93 -13.27
C PHE A 368 -18.12 5.37 -14.72
N LYS A 369 -18.76 4.77 -15.72
CA LYS A 369 -18.66 5.20 -17.12
C LYS A 369 -19.16 6.63 -17.33
N GLN A 370 -20.25 7.01 -16.66
CA GLN A 370 -20.76 8.38 -16.70
C GLN A 370 -19.76 9.36 -16.08
N LEU A 371 -19.13 9.01 -14.94
CA LEU A 371 -18.09 9.83 -14.32
C LEU A 371 -16.88 9.98 -15.25
N CYS A 372 -16.45 8.91 -15.92
CA CYS A 372 -15.39 8.97 -16.94
C CYS A 372 -15.74 9.92 -18.09
N GLN A 373 -16.98 9.85 -18.60
CA GLN A 373 -17.46 10.75 -19.64
C GLN A 373 -17.48 12.22 -19.17
N GLN A 374 -17.98 12.50 -17.96
CA GLN A 374 -17.98 13.84 -17.38
C GLN A 374 -16.57 14.39 -17.16
N ALA A 375 -15.64 13.51 -16.81
CA ALA A 375 -14.23 13.85 -16.61
C ALA A 375 -13.43 13.90 -17.91
N ASP A 376 -14.00 13.56 -19.08
CA ASP A 376 -13.30 13.41 -20.36
C ASP A 376 -12.08 12.47 -20.23
N VAL A 377 -12.37 11.24 -19.78
CA VAL A 377 -11.40 10.17 -19.53
C VAL A 377 -11.88 8.88 -20.23
N PRO A 378 -11.01 8.18 -20.98
CA PRO A 378 -11.33 6.88 -21.55
C PRO A 378 -11.49 5.83 -20.44
N VAL A 379 -12.30 4.80 -20.69
CA VAL A 379 -12.54 3.72 -19.73
C VAL A 379 -12.53 2.37 -20.42
N GLN A 380 -11.91 1.41 -19.77
CA GLN A 380 -11.74 0.04 -20.28
C GLN A 380 -12.54 -0.94 -19.41
N SER A 381 -12.61 -2.20 -19.83
CA SER A 381 -13.22 -3.27 -19.05
C SER A 381 -12.31 -4.48 -19.04
N PHE A 382 -12.20 -5.12 -17.88
CA PHE A 382 -11.42 -6.35 -17.69
C PHE A 382 -12.32 -7.48 -17.23
N VAL A 383 -12.19 -8.61 -17.90
CA VAL A 383 -12.78 -9.89 -17.53
C VAL A 383 -11.69 -10.94 -17.69
N VAL A 384 -11.46 -11.73 -16.64
CA VAL A 384 -10.51 -12.85 -16.73
C VAL A 384 -11.03 -13.90 -17.71
N ARG A 385 -10.13 -14.61 -18.38
CA ARG A 385 -10.49 -15.78 -19.18
C ARG A 385 -11.29 -16.78 -18.34
N SER A 386 -12.29 -17.40 -18.93
CA SER A 386 -13.19 -18.33 -18.21
C SER A 386 -12.49 -19.60 -17.69
N ASP A 387 -11.31 -19.93 -18.20
CA ASP A 387 -10.49 -21.07 -17.77
C ASP A 387 -9.44 -20.72 -16.70
N MET A 388 -9.40 -19.46 -16.24
CA MET A 388 -8.44 -18.98 -15.25
C MET A 388 -9.15 -18.40 -14.01
N ALA A 389 -8.53 -18.61 -12.85
CA ALA A 389 -8.95 -17.95 -11.62
C ALA A 389 -8.45 -16.50 -11.60
N CYS A 390 -9.14 -15.66 -10.82
CA CYS A 390 -8.79 -14.28 -10.57
C CYS A 390 -8.62 -14.07 -9.06
N GLY A 391 -7.72 -13.16 -8.66
CA GLY A 391 -7.66 -12.66 -7.30
C GLY A 391 -8.97 -11.99 -6.87
N SER A 392 -9.15 -11.81 -5.56
CA SER A 392 -10.18 -10.94 -5.01
C SER A 392 -9.56 -9.60 -4.66
N THR A 393 -10.38 -8.58 -4.40
CA THR A 393 -9.95 -7.27 -3.92
C THR A 393 -10.66 -6.94 -2.61
N ILE A 394 -10.36 -5.77 -2.04
CA ILE A 394 -11.16 -5.21 -0.93
C ILE A 394 -12.62 -4.93 -1.32
N GLY A 395 -12.94 -4.79 -2.62
CA GLY A 395 -14.25 -4.34 -3.08
C GLY A 395 -15.39 -5.27 -2.70
N SER A 396 -15.25 -6.56 -2.99
CA SER A 396 -16.24 -7.57 -2.58
C SER A 396 -16.30 -7.74 -1.06
N ILE A 397 -15.14 -7.66 -0.38
CA ILE A 397 -15.04 -7.76 1.08
C ILE A 397 -15.82 -6.62 1.73
N THR A 398 -15.51 -5.38 1.41
CA THR A 398 -16.19 -4.22 1.99
C THR A 398 -17.67 -4.18 1.61
N ALA A 399 -18.03 -4.52 0.36
CA ALA A 399 -19.43 -4.63 -0.04
C ALA A 399 -20.19 -5.64 0.83
N SER A 400 -19.56 -6.77 1.19
CA SER A 400 -20.17 -7.78 2.07
C SER A 400 -20.26 -7.35 3.55
N GLU A 401 -19.25 -6.64 4.06
CA GLU A 401 -19.15 -6.27 5.47
C GLU A 401 -20.10 -5.12 5.86
N ILE A 402 -20.31 -4.16 4.95
CA ILE A 402 -21.15 -2.98 5.21
C ILE A 402 -22.36 -2.85 4.29
N GLY A 403 -22.50 -3.69 3.24
CA GLY A 403 -23.65 -3.67 2.35
C GLY A 403 -23.67 -2.50 1.36
N VAL A 404 -22.53 -1.87 1.09
CA VAL A 404 -22.45 -0.72 0.16
C VAL A 404 -22.38 -1.16 -1.30
N LYS A 405 -23.00 -0.39 -2.20
CA LYS A 405 -22.82 -0.54 -3.65
C LYS A 405 -21.37 -0.25 -4.03
N THR A 406 -20.71 -1.19 -4.69
CA THR A 406 -19.29 -1.07 -5.03
C THR A 406 -19.04 -1.27 -6.53
N VAL A 407 -18.10 -0.50 -7.08
CA VAL A 407 -17.43 -0.79 -8.36
C VAL A 407 -15.95 -1.02 -8.10
N ASP A 408 -15.39 -2.09 -8.66
CA ASP A 408 -13.95 -2.32 -8.68
C ASP A 408 -13.35 -1.75 -9.94
N VAL A 409 -12.38 -0.85 -9.75
CA VAL A 409 -11.64 -0.20 -10.82
C VAL A 409 -10.16 -0.27 -10.55
N GLY A 410 -9.35 -0.11 -11.59
CA GLY A 410 -7.90 -0.10 -11.46
C GLY A 410 -7.20 0.61 -12.60
N VAL A 411 -5.92 0.90 -12.41
CA VAL A 411 -5.04 1.25 -13.52
C VAL A 411 -4.35 -0.01 -14.04
N PRO A 412 -4.17 -0.16 -15.37
CA PRO A 412 -3.50 -1.32 -15.91
C PRO A 412 -1.99 -1.25 -15.62
N THR A 413 -1.44 -2.33 -15.07
CA THR A 413 -0.01 -2.47 -14.76
C THR A 413 0.57 -3.75 -15.34
N PHE A 414 1.89 -3.76 -15.49
CA PHE A 414 2.68 -4.96 -15.73
C PHE A 414 3.51 -5.32 -14.50
N ALA A 415 3.83 -6.60 -14.41
CA ALA A 415 4.67 -7.17 -13.36
C ALA A 415 4.14 -6.90 -11.94
N MET A 416 2.82 -6.83 -11.77
CA MET A 416 2.16 -6.72 -10.46
C MET A 416 2.76 -7.71 -9.44
N HIS A 417 3.03 -7.24 -8.22
CA HIS A 417 3.76 -7.93 -7.13
C HIS A 417 5.28 -8.10 -7.33
N SER A 418 5.86 -7.46 -8.35
CA SER A 418 7.32 -7.32 -8.50
C SER A 418 7.86 -6.27 -7.52
N ILE A 419 9.14 -6.40 -7.15
CA ILE A 419 9.86 -5.32 -6.45
C ILE A 419 9.97 -4.04 -7.29
N ARG A 420 9.76 -4.15 -8.62
CA ARG A 420 9.67 -3.02 -9.54
C ARG A 420 8.63 -3.32 -10.62
N GLU A 421 7.51 -2.63 -10.53
CA GLU A 421 6.33 -2.75 -11.39
C GLU A 421 6.35 -1.66 -12.46
N LEU A 422 5.43 -1.75 -13.44
CA LEU A 422 5.31 -0.76 -14.51
C LEU A 422 3.84 -0.37 -14.74
N ALA A 423 3.52 0.91 -14.70
CA ALA A 423 2.21 1.46 -15.03
C ALA A 423 2.30 2.45 -16.20
N GLY A 424 1.17 2.71 -16.87
CA GLY A 424 1.07 3.82 -17.81
C GLY A 424 1.16 5.16 -17.07
N ARG A 425 1.92 6.11 -17.61
CA ARG A 425 2.04 7.46 -17.03
C ARG A 425 0.69 8.16 -16.89
N TRP A 426 -0.19 8.00 -17.86
CA TRP A 426 -1.47 8.71 -17.91
C TRP A 426 -2.56 8.08 -17.04
N ASP A 427 -2.48 6.78 -16.78
CA ASP A 427 -3.60 6.03 -16.19
C ASP A 427 -3.91 6.48 -14.76
N ALA A 428 -2.89 6.75 -13.95
CA ALA A 428 -3.06 7.24 -12.57
C ALA A 428 -3.69 8.65 -12.57
N TYR A 429 -3.25 9.53 -13.46
CA TYR A 429 -3.81 10.87 -13.60
C TYR A 429 -5.26 10.84 -14.12
N TYR A 430 -5.57 9.93 -15.04
CA TYR A 430 -6.93 9.69 -15.49
C TYR A 430 -7.83 9.20 -14.36
N LEU A 431 -7.38 8.23 -13.55
CA LEU A 431 -8.12 7.78 -12.38
C LEU A 431 -8.33 8.95 -11.39
N TYR A 432 -7.32 9.77 -11.11
CA TYR A 432 -7.45 10.97 -10.28
C TYR A 432 -8.56 11.90 -10.76
N ARG A 433 -8.62 12.19 -12.06
CA ARG A 433 -9.66 13.07 -12.65
C ARG A 433 -11.06 12.50 -12.42
N VAL A 434 -11.24 11.19 -12.58
CA VAL A 434 -12.52 10.51 -12.36
C VAL A 434 -12.91 10.51 -10.88
N LEU A 435 -11.98 10.19 -9.98
CA LEU A 435 -12.24 10.20 -8.53
C LEU A 435 -12.51 11.62 -8.01
N LYS A 436 -11.82 12.64 -8.55
CA LYS A 436 -12.14 14.03 -8.24
C LYS A 436 -13.55 14.40 -8.69
N GLN A 437 -13.99 13.92 -9.86
CA GLN A 437 -15.35 14.12 -10.35
C GLN A 437 -16.39 13.37 -9.50
N PHE A 438 -16.02 12.22 -8.92
CA PHE A 438 -16.88 11.47 -7.99
C PHE A 438 -17.09 12.20 -6.65
N PHE A 439 -16.11 12.98 -6.20
CA PHE A 439 -16.19 13.79 -4.98
C PHE A 439 -16.69 15.23 -5.19
N LYS A 440 -17.21 15.54 -6.39
CA LYS A 440 -17.77 16.85 -6.75
C LYS A 440 -19.29 16.81 -6.76
#